data_AF-A0A3S1H4Y4-F1
#
_entry.id   AF-A0A3S1H4Y4-F1
#
_cell.length_a   1.000
_cell.length_b   1.000
_cell.length_c   1.000
_cell.angle_alpha   90.00
_cell.angle_beta   90.00
_cell.angle_gamma   90.00
#
_symmetry.space_group_name_H-M   'P 1'
#
loop_
_entity.id
_entity.type
_entity.pdbx_description
1 polymer ?
#
loop_
_entity_poly.entity_id
_entity_poly.type
_entity_poly.pdbx_seq_one_letter_code
_entity_poly.pdbx_strand_id
1 'polypeptide(L)'
;WEDREQTLFRSTAVGDDMDRALVKSDGSFTYFAADVAYLKDKVERGFVDLIYVLGADHGGYVKRLEALARAVAGDSVKLTVLLCQLVKLFRDGEPVRMSKRSGDFVTLRDVVEEVGRDPIRFMMLYRKNDAPLDFDFAKVTEQSKDNPVFYVQYASARCHSVFRQASEQLGEANFDRNRLAASVAALADEGEIALIRKLAEYPRLIESAALSLEPHRLAFYLYDLASGFHAQWNRGHDNQDLRFVKVNDRESTYARLGLVQAVSDVLTSGLTLIGADAPTEMR
;
A
#
# COMPACT_ATOMS: atom_id res chain seq x y z
N TRP A 1 -36.13 35.06 10.51
CA TRP A 1 -34.95 34.89 11.36
C TRP A 1 -35.35 35.32 12.75
N GLU A 2 -35.26 34.42 13.72
CA GLU A 2 -35.51 34.70 15.13
C GLU A 2 -34.16 34.74 15.84
N ASP A 3 -33.96 35.74 16.70
CA ASP A 3 -32.78 35.81 17.55
C ASP A 3 -32.81 34.68 18.56
N ARG A 4 -31.68 33.97 18.70
CA ARG A 4 -31.54 32.86 19.64
C ARG A 4 -30.14 32.79 20.20
N GLU A 5 -30.03 32.35 21.45
CA GLU A 5 -28.76 31.97 22.04
C GLU A 5 -28.21 30.72 21.35
N GLN A 6 -26.90 30.71 21.12
CA GLN A 6 -26.20 29.66 20.38
C GLN A 6 -24.94 29.27 21.16
N THR A 7 -24.85 28.00 21.58
CA THR A 7 -23.62 27.48 22.17
C THR A 7 -22.56 27.30 21.09
N LEU A 8 -21.46 28.02 21.22
CA LEU A 8 -20.34 28.03 20.30
C LEU A 8 -19.07 27.52 20.98
N PHE A 9 -18.29 26.75 20.24
CA PHE A 9 -16.89 26.51 20.53
C PHE A 9 -16.07 27.66 19.95
N ARG A 10 -15.34 28.36 20.82
CA ARG A 10 -14.52 29.54 20.46
C ARG A 10 -13.23 29.13 19.71
N SER A 11 -13.38 28.51 18.55
CA SER A 11 -12.27 27.97 17.75
C SER A 11 -11.40 29.05 17.11
N THR A 12 -11.92 30.27 16.92
CA THR A 12 -11.11 31.40 16.42
C THR A 12 -9.93 31.72 17.34
N ALA A 13 -10.10 31.53 18.66
CA ALA A 13 -9.04 31.73 19.65
C ALA A 13 -7.87 30.74 19.51
N VAL A 14 -8.05 29.66 18.76
CA VAL A 14 -7.06 28.60 18.53
C VAL A 14 -6.76 28.41 17.04
N GLY A 15 -7.04 29.42 16.21
CA GLY A 15 -6.59 29.49 14.81
C GLY A 15 -7.55 28.93 13.76
N ASP A 16 -8.83 28.74 14.10
CA ASP A 16 -9.89 28.46 13.11
C ASP A 16 -10.41 29.75 12.47
N ASP A 17 -11.19 29.64 11.38
CA ASP A 17 -11.72 30.79 10.64
C ASP A 17 -13.01 31.39 11.24
N MET A 18 -13.79 30.59 11.98
CA MET A 18 -15.04 30.98 12.62
C MET A 18 -15.36 30.06 13.78
N ASP A 19 -15.96 30.61 14.83
CA ASP A 19 -16.47 29.84 15.97
C ASP A 19 -17.53 28.82 15.53
N ARG A 20 -17.47 27.62 16.10
CA ARG A 20 -18.28 26.48 15.62
C ARG A 20 -19.43 26.19 16.55
N ALA A 21 -20.64 26.06 15.98
CA ALA A 21 -21.81 25.66 16.74
C ALA A 21 -21.69 24.23 17.28
N LEU A 22 -21.99 24.07 18.58
CA LEU A 22 -22.03 22.77 19.25
C LEU A 22 -23.44 22.19 19.34
N VAL A 23 -24.46 23.06 19.48
CA VAL A 23 -25.86 22.67 19.68
C VAL A 23 -26.73 23.30 18.60
N LYS A 24 -27.64 22.54 17.99
CA LYS A 24 -28.59 23.03 16.97
C LYS A 24 -29.78 23.72 17.63
N SER A 25 -30.67 24.30 16.81
CA SER A 25 -31.90 24.95 17.28
C SER A 25 -32.89 24.00 17.96
N ASP A 26 -32.87 22.72 17.60
CA ASP A 26 -33.71 21.68 18.19
C ASP A 26 -33.12 21.08 19.48
N GLY A 27 -31.99 21.62 19.98
CA GLY A 27 -31.28 21.13 21.15
C GLY A 27 -30.36 19.93 20.89
N SER A 28 -30.36 19.36 19.67
CA SER A 28 -29.46 18.26 19.31
C SER A 28 -28.02 18.75 19.07
N PHE A 29 -27.03 17.87 19.25
CA PHE A 29 -25.62 18.21 19.00
C PHE A 29 -25.30 18.26 17.49
N THR A 30 -24.32 19.08 17.13
CA THR A 30 -23.74 19.10 15.78
C THR A 30 -22.75 17.95 15.58
N TYR A 31 -22.44 17.61 14.33
CA TYR A 31 -21.35 16.66 14.04
C TYR A 31 -20.01 17.15 14.60
N PHE A 32 -19.78 18.45 14.60
CA PHE A 32 -18.57 19.02 15.19
C PHE A 32 -18.51 18.81 16.71
N ALA A 33 -19.62 18.87 17.44
CA ALA A 33 -19.64 18.54 18.87
C ALA A 33 -19.26 17.07 19.12
N ALA A 34 -19.66 16.15 18.24
CA ALA A 34 -19.21 14.76 18.32
C ALA A 34 -17.70 14.63 18.08
N ASP A 35 -17.14 15.37 17.12
CA ASP A 35 -15.68 15.39 16.87
C ASP A 35 -14.90 15.96 18.06
N VAL A 36 -15.43 16.98 18.73
CA VAL A 36 -14.84 17.53 19.97
C VAL A 36 -14.75 16.46 21.05
N ALA A 37 -15.86 15.76 21.30
CA ALA A 37 -15.90 14.68 22.27
C ALA A 37 -14.96 13.53 21.89
N TYR A 38 -14.92 13.15 20.61
CA TYR A 38 -14.10 12.04 20.14
C TYR A 38 -12.60 12.36 20.19
N LEU A 39 -12.18 13.58 19.84
CA LEU A 39 -10.78 13.99 19.96
C LEU A 39 -10.36 14.00 21.43
N LYS A 40 -11.19 14.57 22.33
CA LYS A 40 -10.94 14.57 23.77
C LYS A 40 -10.78 13.16 24.33
N ASP A 41 -11.66 12.23 23.95
CA ASP A 41 -11.56 10.83 24.34
C ASP A 41 -10.23 10.18 23.89
N LYS A 42 -9.77 10.46 22.66
CA LYS A 42 -8.46 9.95 22.19
C LYS A 42 -7.30 10.48 23.04
N VAL A 43 -7.32 11.75 23.39
CA VAL A 43 -6.28 12.37 24.23
C VAL A 43 -6.32 11.82 25.65
N GLU A 44 -7.51 11.64 26.22
CA GLU A 44 -7.68 11.04 27.55
C GLU A 44 -7.25 9.56 27.61
N ARG A 45 -7.32 8.85 26.48
CA ARG A 45 -6.74 7.50 26.32
C ARG A 45 -5.20 7.50 26.20
N GLY A 46 -4.55 8.66 26.16
CA GLY A 46 -3.09 8.81 26.13
C GLY A 46 -2.47 8.80 24.73
N PHE A 47 -3.26 8.94 23.66
CA PHE A 47 -2.72 9.03 22.30
C PHE A 47 -2.14 10.42 22.02
N VAL A 48 -0.87 10.46 21.62
CA VAL A 48 -0.12 11.70 21.31
C VAL A 48 0.07 11.96 19.82
N ASP A 49 -0.06 10.93 18.98
CA ASP A 49 -0.04 11.05 17.52
C ASP A 49 -1.44 10.70 16.98
N LEU A 50 -2.13 11.68 16.42
CA LEU A 50 -3.47 11.51 15.86
C LEU A 50 -3.42 11.66 14.33
N ILE A 51 -3.68 10.58 13.61
CA ILE A 51 -3.72 10.58 12.14
C ILE A 51 -5.19 10.46 11.69
N TYR A 52 -5.65 11.45 10.92
CA TYR A 52 -6.95 11.47 10.28
C TYR A 52 -6.80 11.25 8.78
N VAL A 53 -7.43 10.22 8.24
CA VAL A 53 -7.49 9.97 6.79
C VAL A 53 -8.89 10.32 6.31
N LEU A 54 -9.02 11.39 5.53
CA LEU A 54 -10.31 11.96 5.10
C LEU A 54 -10.39 12.06 3.57
N GLY A 55 -11.59 12.17 3.02
CA GLY A 55 -11.77 12.51 1.60
C GLY A 55 -11.35 13.96 1.30
N ALA A 56 -10.94 14.23 0.06
CA ALA A 56 -10.54 15.58 -0.37
C ALA A 56 -11.64 16.64 -0.22
N ASP A 57 -12.91 16.22 -0.19
CA ASP A 57 -14.08 17.04 0.12
C ASP A 57 -14.06 17.61 1.57
N HIS A 58 -13.21 17.07 2.44
CA HIS A 58 -13.00 17.54 3.81
C HIS A 58 -11.82 18.51 3.94
N GLY A 59 -11.25 19.03 2.84
CA GLY A 59 -10.11 19.96 2.88
C GLY A 59 -10.38 21.21 3.74
N GLY A 60 -11.60 21.77 3.69
CA GLY A 60 -12.00 22.88 4.55
C GLY A 60 -12.15 22.53 6.04
N TYR A 61 -12.18 21.23 6.37
CA TYR A 61 -12.29 20.73 7.74
C TYR A 61 -10.94 20.61 8.46
N VAL A 62 -9.83 20.65 7.71
CA VAL A 62 -8.47 20.45 8.25
C VAL A 62 -8.15 21.47 9.33
N LYS A 63 -8.30 22.78 9.01
CA LYS A 63 -8.03 23.87 9.97
C LYS A 63 -8.87 23.74 11.24
N ARG A 64 -10.11 23.25 11.10
CA ARG A 64 -11.02 23.03 12.21
C ARG A 64 -10.54 21.92 13.15
N LEU A 65 -10.04 20.80 12.61
CA LEU A 65 -9.46 19.72 13.40
C LEU A 65 -8.16 20.13 14.10
N GLU A 66 -7.30 20.87 13.40
CA GLU A 66 -6.06 21.40 13.98
C GLU A 66 -6.35 22.37 15.14
N ALA A 67 -7.31 23.27 14.94
CA ALA A 67 -7.78 24.19 15.98
C ALA A 67 -8.35 23.43 17.18
N LEU A 68 -9.16 22.40 16.94
CA LEU A 68 -9.71 21.55 17.99
C LEU A 68 -8.60 20.82 18.78
N ALA A 69 -7.61 20.24 18.11
CA ALA A 69 -6.48 19.58 18.77
C ALA A 69 -5.73 20.55 19.69
N ARG A 70 -5.42 21.76 19.20
CA ARG A 70 -4.78 22.81 20.01
C ARG A 70 -5.60 23.21 21.23
N ALA A 71 -6.93 23.31 21.10
CA ALA A 71 -7.78 23.66 22.23
C ALA A 71 -7.86 22.56 23.30
N VAL A 72 -7.88 21.29 22.89
CA VAL A 72 -8.04 20.15 23.81
C VAL A 72 -6.73 19.76 24.46
N ALA A 73 -5.61 19.83 23.71
CA ALA A 73 -4.34 19.24 24.11
C ALA A 73 -3.14 20.18 23.98
N GLY A 74 -3.31 21.41 23.47
CA GLY A 74 -2.19 22.31 23.17
C GLY A 74 -1.20 21.63 22.22
N ASP A 75 0.08 21.67 22.61
CA ASP A 75 1.19 21.06 21.85
C ASP A 75 1.49 19.60 22.28
N SER A 76 0.72 19.03 23.22
CA SER A 76 0.95 17.65 23.69
C SER A 76 0.53 16.58 22.67
N VAL A 77 -0.14 16.99 21.58
CA VAL A 77 -0.64 16.09 20.54
C VAL A 77 -0.22 16.60 19.16
N LYS A 78 0.33 15.69 18.36
CA LYS A 78 0.57 15.90 16.93
C LYS A 78 -0.63 15.40 16.14
N LEU A 79 -1.40 16.32 15.57
CA LEU A 79 -2.49 15.99 14.65
C LEU A 79 -1.99 16.06 13.20
N THR A 80 -2.16 14.98 12.44
CA THR A 80 -1.87 14.90 11.01
C THR A 80 -3.14 14.56 10.24
N VAL A 81 -3.47 15.34 9.21
CA VAL A 81 -4.60 15.06 8.32
C VAL A 81 -4.09 14.70 6.93
N LEU A 82 -4.44 13.52 6.45
CA LEU A 82 -4.15 13.02 5.11
C LEU A 82 -5.44 13.04 4.29
N LEU A 83 -5.44 13.76 3.18
CA LEU A 83 -6.58 13.85 2.27
C LEU A 83 -6.43 12.85 1.13
N CYS A 84 -7.43 12.01 0.93
CA CYS A 84 -7.53 11.06 -0.16
C CYS A 84 -8.40 11.64 -1.29
N GLN A 85 -7.89 11.66 -2.51
CA GLN A 85 -8.67 12.13 -3.66
C GLN A 85 -9.82 11.19 -4.01
N LEU A 86 -10.80 11.77 -4.72
CA LEU A 86 -11.93 11.02 -5.25
C LEU A 86 -11.47 10.02 -6.32
N VAL A 87 -12.18 8.89 -6.35
CA VAL A 87 -11.99 7.81 -7.30
C VAL A 87 -12.99 7.96 -8.43
N LYS A 88 -12.50 7.86 -9.67
CA LYS A 88 -13.31 7.71 -10.86
C LYS A 88 -13.27 6.25 -11.30
N LEU A 89 -14.44 5.71 -11.61
CA LEU A 89 -14.58 4.35 -12.08
C LEU A 89 -14.70 4.34 -13.60
N PHE A 90 -13.95 3.47 -14.25
CA PHE A 90 -13.90 3.30 -15.70
C PHE A 90 -14.03 1.83 -16.05
N ARG A 91 -14.55 1.52 -17.24
CA ARG A 91 -14.51 0.19 -17.84
C ARG A 91 -14.09 0.33 -19.28
N ASP A 92 -13.00 -0.32 -19.66
CA ASP A 92 -12.43 -0.24 -21.01
C ASP A 92 -12.19 1.21 -21.45
N GLY A 93 -11.70 2.05 -20.54
CA GLY A 93 -11.46 3.48 -20.78
C GLY A 93 -12.70 4.38 -20.73
N GLU A 94 -13.91 3.83 -20.59
CA GLU A 94 -15.15 4.61 -20.55
C GLU A 94 -15.66 4.81 -19.11
N PRO A 95 -16.07 6.03 -18.70
CA PRO A 95 -16.56 6.28 -17.35
C PRO A 95 -17.81 5.46 -17.00
N VAL A 96 -17.79 4.77 -15.86
CA VAL A 96 -18.96 4.08 -15.33
C VAL A 96 -19.96 5.12 -14.82
N ARG A 97 -21.13 5.22 -15.48
CA ARG A 97 -22.17 6.17 -15.10
C ARG A 97 -22.92 5.67 -13.86
N MET A 98 -22.80 6.39 -12.75
CA MET A 98 -23.67 6.18 -11.58
C MET A 98 -24.96 7.01 -11.72
N SER A 99 -26.11 6.38 -11.50
CA SER A 99 -27.42 7.03 -11.58
C SER A 99 -28.12 7.01 -10.22
N LYS A 100 -28.15 8.17 -9.57
CA LYS A 100 -28.89 8.35 -8.30
C LYS A 100 -30.41 8.17 -8.46
N ARG A 101 -30.94 8.21 -9.69
CA ARG A 101 -32.40 8.13 -9.97
C ARG A 101 -32.88 6.73 -10.32
N SER A 102 -32.05 5.89 -10.94
CA SER A 102 -32.39 4.50 -11.23
C SER A 102 -32.00 3.53 -10.10
N GLY A 103 -31.18 3.98 -9.14
CA GLY A 103 -30.65 3.12 -8.08
C GLY A 103 -29.38 2.38 -8.47
N ASP A 104 -28.86 2.61 -9.68
CA ASP A 104 -27.61 2.02 -10.15
C ASP A 104 -26.41 2.80 -9.59
N PHE A 105 -25.90 2.35 -8.43
CA PHE A 105 -24.61 2.77 -7.89
C PHE A 105 -23.72 1.55 -7.69
N VAL A 106 -22.45 1.69 -8.06
CA VAL A 106 -21.45 0.63 -7.83
C VAL A 106 -21.00 0.72 -6.38
N THR A 107 -21.28 -0.32 -5.60
CA THR A 107 -20.79 -0.42 -4.22
C THR A 107 -19.35 -0.90 -4.20
N LEU A 108 -18.63 -0.61 -3.12
CA LEU A 108 -17.31 -1.21 -2.90
C LEU A 108 -17.36 -2.74 -2.91
N ARG A 109 -18.47 -3.34 -2.45
CA ARG A 109 -18.68 -4.79 -2.50
C ARG A 109 -18.70 -5.28 -3.94
N ASP A 110 -19.44 -4.62 -4.84
CA ASP A 110 -19.50 -5.00 -6.26
C ASP A 110 -18.11 -4.93 -6.89
N VAL A 111 -17.33 -3.88 -6.57
CA VAL A 111 -15.95 -3.78 -7.05
C VAL A 111 -15.08 -4.94 -6.56
N VAL A 112 -15.14 -5.26 -5.26
CA VAL A 112 -14.36 -6.37 -4.67
C VAL A 112 -14.77 -7.72 -5.24
N GLU A 113 -16.07 -7.95 -5.45
CA GLU A 113 -16.60 -9.19 -6.02
C GLU A 113 -16.18 -9.34 -7.49
N GLU A 114 -16.07 -8.24 -8.24
CA GLU A 114 -15.68 -8.27 -9.64
C GLU A 114 -14.17 -8.48 -9.85
N VAL A 115 -13.31 -7.72 -9.16
CA VAL A 115 -11.86 -7.72 -9.44
C VAL A 115 -11.01 -8.35 -8.32
N GLY A 116 -11.61 -8.66 -7.18
CA GLY A 116 -10.90 -9.15 -6.01
C GLY A 116 -10.33 -8.04 -5.11
N ARG A 117 -9.99 -8.44 -3.87
CA ARG A 117 -9.46 -7.53 -2.85
C ARG A 117 -8.09 -6.97 -3.21
N ASP A 118 -7.22 -7.80 -3.76
CA ASP A 118 -5.80 -7.47 -3.93
C ASP A 118 -5.57 -6.37 -4.96
N PRO A 119 -6.19 -6.40 -6.17
CA PRO A 119 -6.07 -5.29 -7.10
C PRO A 119 -6.58 -3.97 -6.53
N ILE A 120 -7.67 -3.98 -5.76
CA ILE A 120 -8.18 -2.76 -5.12
C ILE A 120 -7.16 -2.20 -4.15
N ARG A 121 -6.66 -3.00 -3.21
CA ARG A 121 -5.71 -2.52 -2.19
C ARG A 121 -4.40 -2.04 -2.81
N PHE A 122 -3.86 -2.81 -3.74
CA PHE A 122 -2.62 -2.46 -4.40
C PHE A 122 -2.79 -1.19 -5.25
N MET A 123 -3.83 -1.09 -6.08
CA MET A 123 -4.06 0.08 -6.93
C MET A 123 -4.43 1.34 -6.13
N MET A 124 -5.05 1.20 -4.95
CA MET A 124 -5.28 2.32 -4.03
C MET A 124 -3.97 2.86 -3.47
N LEU A 125 -3.00 1.99 -3.23
CA LEU A 125 -1.69 2.34 -2.68
C LEU A 125 -0.64 2.61 -3.75
N TYR A 126 -0.82 2.22 -5.01
CA TYR A 126 0.15 2.48 -6.09
C TYR A 126 0.10 3.93 -6.62
N ARG A 127 -0.06 4.90 -5.71
CA ARG A 127 0.02 6.35 -5.93
C ARG A 127 -0.05 7.10 -4.59
N LYS A 128 0.29 8.39 -4.61
CA LYS A 128 0.04 9.28 -3.48
C LYS A 128 -1.45 9.37 -3.15
N ASN A 129 -1.78 9.60 -1.87
CA ASN A 129 -3.16 9.76 -1.41
C ASN A 129 -3.84 10.99 -2.04
N ASP A 130 -3.08 12.04 -2.30
CA ASP A 130 -3.56 13.30 -2.89
C ASP A 130 -3.62 13.29 -4.43
N ALA A 131 -3.28 12.16 -5.06
CA ALA A 131 -3.40 11.95 -6.49
C ALA A 131 -4.77 11.33 -6.85
N PRO A 132 -5.48 11.84 -7.88
CA PRO A 132 -6.70 11.20 -8.38
C PRO A 132 -6.47 9.74 -8.80
N LEU A 133 -7.51 8.91 -8.65
CA LEU A 133 -7.55 7.53 -9.14
C LEU A 133 -8.53 7.41 -10.30
N ASP A 134 -8.03 6.99 -11.45
CA ASP A 134 -8.86 6.40 -12.50
C ASP A 134 -8.78 4.88 -12.37
N PHE A 135 -9.81 4.27 -11.78
CA PHE A 135 -9.89 2.82 -11.54
C PHE A 135 -10.62 2.15 -12.69
N ASP A 136 -9.88 1.46 -13.54
CA ASP A 136 -10.43 0.75 -14.69
C ASP A 136 -10.54 -0.75 -14.41
N PHE A 137 -11.77 -1.28 -14.41
CA PHE A 137 -12.05 -2.70 -14.13
C PHE A 137 -11.32 -3.65 -15.08
N ALA A 138 -11.21 -3.29 -16.36
CA ALA A 138 -10.55 -4.13 -17.34
C ALA A 138 -9.04 -4.19 -17.07
N LYS A 139 -8.40 -3.04 -16.86
CA LYS A 139 -6.95 -2.96 -16.64
C LYS A 139 -6.49 -3.70 -15.39
N VAL A 140 -7.28 -3.66 -14.31
CA VAL A 140 -6.90 -4.33 -13.05
C VAL A 140 -7.11 -5.84 -13.06
N THR A 141 -7.80 -6.38 -14.08
CA THR A 141 -7.99 -7.82 -14.29
C THR A 141 -7.07 -8.39 -15.37
N GLU A 142 -6.37 -7.54 -16.12
CA GLU A 142 -5.39 -7.98 -17.11
C GLU A 142 -4.23 -8.74 -16.47
N GLN A 143 -3.87 -9.87 -17.07
CA GLN A 143 -2.66 -10.64 -16.74
C GLN A 143 -1.46 -10.11 -17.51
N SER A 144 -1.16 -8.82 -17.34
CA SER A 144 -0.14 -8.10 -18.09
C SER A 144 0.82 -7.35 -17.13
N LYS A 145 1.95 -6.89 -17.66
CA LYS A 145 2.89 -6.02 -16.92
C LYS A 145 2.30 -4.65 -16.58
N ASP A 146 1.22 -4.26 -17.26
CA ASP A 146 0.54 -2.98 -17.07
C ASP A 146 -0.42 -3.05 -15.87
N ASN A 147 -0.72 -4.26 -15.38
CA ASN A 147 -1.37 -4.50 -14.10
C ASN A 147 -0.30 -4.71 -12.99
N PRO A 148 -0.03 -3.69 -12.15
CA PRO A 148 1.11 -3.76 -11.24
C PRO A 148 0.92 -4.78 -10.11
N VAL A 149 -0.32 -5.08 -9.68
CA VAL A 149 -0.52 -6.12 -8.66
C VAL A 149 -0.23 -7.51 -9.23
N PHE A 150 -0.73 -7.80 -10.44
CA PHE A 150 -0.48 -9.06 -11.12
C PHE A 150 1.02 -9.23 -11.34
N TYR A 151 1.70 -8.16 -11.77
CA TYR A 151 3.13 -8.19 -12.05
C TYR A 151 3.98 -8.55 -10.82
N VAL A 152 3.63 -8.01 -9.65
CA VAL A 152 4.28 -8.29 -8.37
C VAL A 152 3.92 -9.69 -7.85
N GLN A 153 2.65 -10.08 -7.92
CA GLN A 153 2.19 -11.42 -7.51
C GLN A 153 2.80 -12.53 -8.37
N TYR A 154 2.94 -12.27 -9.67
CA TYR A 154 3.60 -13.17 -10.61
C TYR A 154 5.09 -13.36 -10.28
N ALA A 155 5.77 -12.33 -9.79
CA ALA A 155 7.14 -12.47 -9.28
C ALA A 155 7.21 -13.41 -8.06
N SER A 156 6.26 -13.31 -7.13
CA SER A 156 6.15 -14.23 -5.99
C SER A 156 5.96 -15.68 -6.44
N ALA A 157 5.00 -15.94 -7.32
CA ALA A 157 4.74 -17.29 -7.82
C ALA A 157 5.94 -17.87 -8.60
N ARG A 158 6.66 -17.02 -9.32
CA ARG A 158 7.87 -17.39 -10.04
C ARG A 158 9.01 -17.76 -9.10
N CYS A 159 9.19 -17.08 -7.96
CA CYS A 159 10.16 -17.48 -6.94
C CYS A 159 9.91 -18.92 -6.48
N HIS A 160 8.65 -19.24 -6.15
CA HIS A 160 8.24 -20.59 -5.76
C HIS A 160 8.43 -21.61 -6.90
N SER A 161 8.22 -21.20 -8.14
CA SER A 161 8.51 -22.03 -9.31
C SER A 161 9.99 -22.39 -9.44
N VAL A 162 10.91 -21.48 -9.14
CA VAL A 162 12.36 -21.79 -9.13
C VAL A 162 12.64 -22.89 -8.10
N PHE A 163 12.08 -22.76 -6.90
CA PHE A 163 12.31 -23.75 -5.84
C PHE A 163 11.77 -25.13 -6.21
N ARG A 164 10.57 -25.22 -6.81
CA ARG A 164 10.04 -26.49 -7.33
C ARG A 164 10.96 -27.10 -8.38
N GLN A 165 11.40 -26.28 -9.35
CA GLN A 165 12.34 -26.72 -10.38
C GLN A 165 13.66 -27.23 -9.78
N ALA A 166 14.19 -26.52 -8.78
CA ALA A 166 15.43 -26.93 -8.11
C ALA A 166 15.24 -28.25 -7.36
N SER A 167 14.13 -28.43 -6.65
CA SER A 167 13.84 -29.69 -5.95
C SER A 167 13.76 -30.87 -6.89
N GLU A 168 13.06 -30.72 -8.01
CA GLU A 168 12.93 -31.76 -9.03
C GLU A 168 14.28 -32.09 -9.70
N GLN A 169 15.05 -31.08 -10.08
CA GLN A 169 16.29 -31.28 -10.85
C GLN A 169 17.49 -31.71 -10.00
N LEU A 170 17.54 -31.31 -8.72
CA LEU A 170 18.62 -31.68 -7.81
C LEU A 170 18.29 -32.91 -6.94
N GLY A 171 17.01 -33.33 -6.90
CA GLY A 171 16.54 -34.38 -6.00
C GLY A 171 16.58 -33.97 -4.53
N GLU A 172 16.46 -32.67 -4.24
CA GLU A 172 16.56 -32.09 -2.89
C GLU A 172 15.22 -31.48 -2.46
N ALA A 173 14.61 -32.04 -1.41
CA ALA A 173 13.29 -31.58 -0.94
C ALA A 173 13.36 -30.28 -0.11
N ASN A 174 14.52 -29.92 0.41
CA ASN A 174 14.69 -28.76 1.28
C ASN A 174 16.00 -28.03 0.99
N PHE A 175 15.94 -26.70 0.98
CA PHE A 175 17.07 -25.81 0.77
C PHE A 175 17.32 -25.01 2.05
N ASP A 176 18.26 -25.49 2.87
CA ASP A 176 18.61 -24.85 4.14
C ASP A 176 19.20 -23.45 3.92
N ARG A 177 18.68 -22.45 4.65
CA ARG A 177 19.06 -21.04 4.49
C ARG A 177 20.53 -20.78 4.79
N ASN A 178 21.13 -21.47 5.77
CA ASN A 178 22.55 -21.27 6.08
C ASN A 178 23.42 -21.75 4.93
N ARG A 179 23.04 -22.87 4.29
CA ARG A 179 23.72 -23.38 3.09
C ARG A 179 23.60 -22.43 1.89
N LEU A 180 22.41 -21.86 1.66
CA LEU A 180 22.20 -20.87 0.61
C LEU A 180 23.08 -19.63 0.86
N ALA A 181 23.07 -19.11 2.09
CA ALA A 181 23.87 -17.95 2.48
C ALA A 181 25.38 -18.18 2.34
N ALA A 182 25.87 -19.38 2.66
CA ALA A 182 27.28 -19.74 2.51
C ALA A 182 27.76 -19.69 1.05
N SER A 183 26.85 -19.79 0.07
CA SER A 183 27.19 -19.79 -1.37
C SER A 183 27.15 -18.40 -2.00
N VAL A 184 26.81 -17.34 -1.24
CA VAL A 184 26.55 -15.99 -1.78
C VAL A 184 27.71 -15.39 -2.59
N ALA A 185 28.95 -15.81 -2.33
CA ALA A 185 30.14 -15.34 -3.03
C ALA A 185 30.13 -15.68 -4.53
N ALA A 186 29.32 -16.65 -4.97
CA ALA A 186 29.16 -17.00 -6.38
C ALA A 186 28.23 -16.03 -7.16
N LEU A 187 27.58 -15.08 -6.49
CA LEU A 187 26.80 -14.02 -7.15
C LEU A 187 27.72 -12.87 -7.55
N ALA A 188 27.89 -12.67 -8.86
CA ALA A 188 28.83 -11.70 -9.41
C ALA A 188 28.30 -10.95 -10.64
N ASP A 189 27.22 -11.44 -11.26
CA ASP A 189 26.62 -10.77 -12.41
C ASP A 189 26.02 -9.42 -12.01
N GLU A 190 26.10 -8.45 -12.91
CA GLU A 190 25.58 -7.10 -12.66
C GLU A 190 24.09 -7.09 -12.25
N GLY A 191 23.28 -8.00 -12.80
CA GLY A 191 21.86 -8.11 -12.47
C GLY A 191 21.60 -8.74 -11.11
N GLU A 192 22.43 -9.72 -10.71
CA GLU A 192 22.41 -10.30 -9.36
C GLU A 192 22.78 -9.25 -8.32
N ILE A 193 23.86 -8.49 -8.57
CA ILE A 193 24.30 -7.40 -7.69
C ILE A 193 23.27 -6.27 -7.62
N ALA A 194 22.60 -5.94 -8.74
CA ALA A 194 21.53 -4.96 -8.76
C ALA A 194 20.34 -5.38 -7.88
N LEU A 195 19.94 -6.66 -7.95
CA LEU A 195 18.89 -7.21 -7.07
C LEU A 195 19.29 -7.16 -5.60
N ILE A 196 20.53 -7.54 -5.26
CA ILE A 196 21.04 -7.47 -3.88
C ILE A 196 20.96 -6.04 -3.35
N ARG A 197 21.37 -5.05 -4.15
CA ARG A 197 21.26 -3.63 -3.78
C ARG A 197 19.81 -3.22 -3.53
N LYS A 198 18.90 -3.57 -4.45
CA LYS A 198 17.46 -3.28 -4.28
C LYS A 198 16.91 -3.89 -2.99
N LEU A 199 17.21 -5.16 -2.72
CA LEU A 199 16.78 -5.85 -1.50
C LEU A 199 17.29 -5.15 -0.22
N ALA A 200 18.52 -4.65 -0.23
CA ALA A 200 19.11 -3.94 0.90
C ALA A 200 18.45 -2.58 1.19
N GLU A 201 17.71 -2.00 0.24
CA GLU A 201 16.96 -0.75 0.43
C GLU A 201 15.69 -0.95 1.28
N TYR A 202 15.14 -2.18 1.33
CA TYR A 202 13.82 -2.45 1.90
C TYR A 202 13.62 -1.94 3.34
N PRO A 203 14.53 -2.17 4.32
CA PRO A 203 14.31 -1.71 5.69
C PRO A 203 14.21 -0.18 5.79
N ARG A 204 15.09 0.54 5.08
CA ARG A 204 15.09 2.02 5.06
C ARG A 204 13.88 2.57 4.34
N LEU A 205 13.43 1.89 3.28
CA LEU A 205 12.20 2.24 2.59
C LEU A 205 11.01 2.17 3.56
N ILE A 206 10.84 1.06 4.28
CA ILE A 206 9.75 0.87 5.24
C ILE A 206 9.78 1.97 6.31
N GLU A 207 10.95 2.21 6.91
CA GLU A 207 11.13 3.28 7.90
C GLU A 207 10.74 4.65 7.33
N SER A 208 11.26 5.00 6.15
CA SER A 208 10.97 6.30 5.54
C SER A 208 9.50 6.47 5.17
N ALA A 209 8.84 5.41 4.67
CA ALA A 209 7.43 5.42 4.29
C ALA A 209 6.52 5.54 5.52
N ALA A 210 6.89 4.91 6.63
CA ALA A 210 6.17 5.04 7.89
C ALA A 210 6.31 6.46 8.47
N LEU A 211 7.53 7.02 8.49
CA LEU A 211 7.78 8.37 9.00
C LEU A 211 7.09 9.45 8.17
N SER A 212 7.06 9.32 6.84
CA SER A 212 6.38 10.27 5.96
C SER A 212 4.89 9.99 5.79
N LEU A 213 4.37 8.89 6.35
CA LEU A 213 2.99 8.41 6.15
C LEU A 213 2.63 8.22 4.66
N GLU A 214 3.59 7.72 3.89
CA GLU A 214 3.49 7.52 2.44
C GLU A 214 3.58 6.02 2.09
N PRO A 215 2.53 5.23 2.38
CA PRO A 215 2.53 3.78 2.14
C PRO A 215 2.69 3.41 0.66
N HIS A 216 2.43 4.35 -0.25
CA HIS A 216 2.58 4.14 -1.69
C HIS A 216 4.01 3.86 -2.15
N ARG A 217 5.00 4.34 -1.38
CA ARG A 217 6.41 4.04 -1.64
C ARG A 217 6.69 2.54 -1.61
N LEU A 218 5.99 1.80 -0.75
CA LEU A 218 6.09 0.34 -0.70
C LEU A 218 5.58 -0.30 -1.99
N ALA A 219 4.43 0.14 -2.49
CA ALA A 219 3.85 -0.41 -3.71
C ALA A 219 4.76 -0.17 -4.93
N PHE A 220 5.34 1.04 -5.05
CA PHE A 220 6.34 1.35 -6.08
C PHE A 220 7.59 0.47 -5.96
N TYR A 221 8.14 0.35 -4.75
CA TYR A 221 9.30 -0.49 -4.51
C TYR A 221 9.07 -1.96 -4.88
N LEU A 222 7.90 -2.53 -4.54
CA LEU A 222 7.58 -3.92 -4.86
C LEU A 222 7.49 -4.14 -6.37
N TYR A 223 6.92 -3.18 -7.10
CA TYR A 223 6.89 -3.20 -8.56
C TYR A 223 8.30 -3.15 -9.16
N ASP A 224 9.17 -2.27 -8.65
CA ASP A 224 10.56 -2.19 -9.10
C ASP A 224 11.34 -3.47 -8.79
N LEU A 225 11.16 -4.05 -7.61
CA LEU A 225 11.81 -5.31 -7.22
C LEU A 225 11.35 -6.45 -8.12
N ALA A 226 10.04 -6.56 -8.38
CA ALA A 226 9.48 -7.52 -9.33
C ALA A 226 10.06 -7.30 -10.74
N SER A 227 10.16 -6.05 -11.20
CA SER A 227 10.76 -5.70 -12.50
C SER A 227 12.20 -6.18 -12.60
N GLY A 228 13.03 -5.90 -11.59
CA GLY A 228 14.41 -6.36 -11.54
C GLY A 228 14.52 -7.89 -11.52
N PHE A 229 13.62 -8.57 -10.80
CA PHE A 229 13.61 -10.03 -10.72
C PHE A 229 13.23 -10.66 -12.07
N HIS A 230 12.20 -10.13 -12.72
CA HIS A 230 11.78 -10.57 -14.05
C HIS A 230 12.87 -10.32 -15.10
N ALA A 231 13.60 -9.20 -15.01
CA ALA A 231 14.75 -8.94 -15.87
C ALA A 231 15.86 -9.98 -15.66
N GLN A 232 16.20 -10.31 -14.40
CA GLN A 232 17.21 -11.33 -14.12
C GLN A 232 16.77 -12.73 -14.59
N TRP A 233 15.49 -13.05 -14.44
CA TRP A 233 14.93 -14.29 -14.98
C TRP A 233 15.13 -14.41 -16.49
N ASN A 234 14.82 -13.33 -17.23
CA ASN A 234 14.99 -13.30 -18.68
C ASN A 234 16.47 -13.42 -19.08
N ARG A 235 17.39 -12.77 -18.36
CA ARG A 235 18.84 -12.95 -18.57
C ARG A 235 19.28 -14.42 -18.45
N GLY A 236 18.68 -15.19 -17.52
CA GLY A 236 18.93 -16.63 -17.41
C GLY A 236 18.33 -17.47 -18.55
N HIS A 237 17.30 -16.97 -19.23
CA HIS A 237 16.80 -17.58 -20.46
C HIS A 237 17.78 -17.38 -21.61
N ASP A 238 18.26 -16.14 -21.76
CA ASP A 238 19.17 -15.74 -22.85
C ASP A 238 20.60 -16.27 -22.66
N ASN A 239 21.08 -16.25 -21.41
CA ASN A 239 22.38 -16.77 -21.00
C ASN A 239 22.22 -17.91 -19.99
N GLN A 240 22.55 -19.12 -20.41
CA GLN A 240 22.42 -20.32 -19.56
C GLN A 240 23.29 -20.27 -18.30
N ASP A 241 24.38 -19.49 -18.31
CA ASP A 241 25.23 -19.34 -17.13
C ASP A 241 24.57 -18.54 -16.00
N LEU A 242 23.51 -17.78 -16.31
CA LEU A 242 22.73 -16.99 -15.36
C LEU A 242 21.43 -17.66 -14.90
N ARG A 243 21.17 -18.90 -15.32
CA ARG A 243 20.00 -19.65 -14.85
C ARG A 243 20.05 -19.81 -13.34
N PHE A 244 18.88 -19.64 -12.69
CA PHE A 244 18.74 -19.85 -11.25
C PHE A 244 19.03 -21.30 -10.84
N VAL A 245 18.74 -22.28 -11.70
CA VAL A 245 18.98 -23.71 -11.44
C VAL A 245 19.89 -24.29 -12.51
N LYS A 246 21.05 -24.81 -12.08
CA LYS A 246 22.05 -25.49 -12.92
C LYS A 246 22.48 -26.79 -12.23
N VAL A 247 22.03 -27.94 -12.74
CA VAL A 247 22.33 -29.27 -12.15
C VAL A 247 23.83 -29.54 -12.03
N ASN A 248 24.61 -29.09 -13.02
CA ASN A 248 26.06 -29.29 -13.07
C ASN A 248 26.86 -28.28 -12.24
N ASP A 249 26.19 -27.30 -11.61
CA ASP A 249 26.81 -26.20 -10.88
C ASP A 249 25.95 -25.88 -9.63
N ARG A 250 26.11 -26.74 -8.62
CA ARG A 250 25.34 -26.68 -7.37
C ARG A 250 25.64 -25.43 -6.56
N GLU A 251 26.89 -24.97 -6.55
CA GLU A 251 27.30 -23.80 -5.77
C GLU A 251 26.61 -22.54 -6.31
N SER A 252 26.67 -22.30 -7.63
CA SER A 252 25.95 -21.19 -8.26
C SER A 252 24.43 -21.31 -8.06
N THR A 253 23.88 -22.53 -8.17
CA THR A 253 22.46 -22.78 -7.92
C THR A 253 22.06 -22.39 -6.49
N TYR A 254 22.81 -22.81 -5.46
CA TYR A 254 22.50 -22.43 -4.08
C TYR A 254 22.64 -20.93 -3.84
N ALA A 255 23.65 -20.29 -4.42
CA ALA A 255 23.80 -18.84 -4.33
C ALA A 255 22.57 -18.11 -4.88
N ARG A 256 22.10 -18.54 -6.06
CA ARG A 256 20.93 -17.98 -6.74
C ARG A 256 19.61 -18.31 -6.07
N LEU A 257 19.46 -19.51 -5.52
CA LEU A 257 18.32 -19.85 -4.67
C LEU A 257 18.29 -18.99 -3.41
N GLY A 258 19.44 -18.63 -2.84
CA GLY A 258 19.53 -17.64 -1.76
C GLY A 258 19.01 -16.27 -2.17
N LEU A 259 19.38 -15.79 -3.36
CA LEU A 259 18.86 -14.54 -3.92
C LEU A 259 17.34 -14.61 -4.14
N VAL A 260 16.84 -15.70 -4.74
CA VAL A 260 15.40 -15.92 -4.95
C VAL A 260 14.64 -16.00 -3.63
N GLN A 261 15.21 -16.62 -2.59
CA GLN A 261 14.62 -16.65 -1.25
C GLN A 261 14.46 -15.24 -0.69
N ALA A 262 15.50 -14.41 -0.80
CA ALA A 262 15.47 -13.03 -0.31
C ALA A 262 14.44 -12.17 -1.05
N VAL A 263 14.31 -12.34 -2.38
CA VAL A 263 13.23 -11.72 -3.16
C VAL A 263 11.87 -12.18 -2.67
N SER A 264 11.66 -13.48 -2.51
CA SER A 264 10.40 -14.04 -2.02
C SER A 264 10.04 -13.48 -0.65
N ASP A 265 10.98 -13.43 0.29
CA ASP A 265 10.75 -12.93 1.65
C ASP A 265 10.31 -11.46 1.64
N VAL A 266 10.97 -10.62 0.83
CA VAL A 266 10.62 -9.19 0.71
C VAL A 266 9.27 -9.00 0.02
N LEU A 267 8.97 -9.76 -1.03
CA LEU A 267 7.66 -9.72 -1.70
C LEU A 267 6.55 -10.15 -0.75
N THR A 268 6.71 -11.25 -0.01
CA THR A 268 5.75 -11.72 0.99
C THR A 268 5.54 -10.69 2.10
N SER A 269 6.63 -10.15 2.67
CA SER A 269 6.56 -9.11 3.70
C SER A 269 5.84 -7.85 3.18
N GLY A 270 6.21 -7.36 2.00
CA GLY A 270 5.63 -6.16 1.43
C GLY A 270 4.16 -6.32 1.04
N LEU A 271 3.78 -7.40 0.37
CA LEU A 271 2.39 -7.67 0.01
C LEU A 271 1.51 -7.84 1.26
N THR A 272 2.04 -8.47 2.32
CA THR A 272 1.35 -8.56 3.62
C THR A 272 1.04 -7.17 4.20
N LEU A 273 2.00 -6.23 4.16
CA LEU A 273 1.79 -4.85 4.63
C LEU A 273 0.79 -4.07 3.76
N ILE A 274 0.76 -4.31 2.45
CA ILE A 274 -0.27 -3.78 1.54
C ILE A 274 -1.65 -4.41 1.86
N GLY A 275 -1.66 -5.63 2.38
CA GLY A 275 -2.83 -6.47 2.59
C GLY A 275 -3.29 -7.18 1.32
N ALA A 276 -2.35 -7.47 0.41
CA ALA A 276 -2.54 -8.32 -0.76
C ALA A 276 -1.83 -9.66 -0.55
N ASP A 277 -2.25 -10.69 -1.26
CA ASP A 277 -1.67 -12.03 -1.15
C ASP A 277 -0.37 -12.12 -1.95
N ALA A 278 0.57 -12.94 -1.45
CA ALA A 278 1.80 -13.32 -2.13
C ALA A 278 1.67 -14.78 -2.62
N PRO A 279 1.11 -15.00 -3.83
CA PRO A 279 0.79 -16.35 -4.28
C PRO A 279 2.04 -17.20 -4.51
N THR A 280 1.91 -18.50 -4.26
CA THR A 280 2.93 -19.51 -4.57
C THR A 280 2.82 -20.07 -5.99
N GLU A 281 1.67 -19.82 -6.62
CA GLU A 281 1.31 -20.19 -8.00
C GLU A 281 0.29 -19.18 -8.54
N MET A 282 0.32 -18.90 -9.83
CA MET A 282 -0.67 -18.05 -10.49
C MET A 282 -1.66 -18.96 -11.21
N ARG A 283 -2.95 -18.68 -11.05
CA ARG A 283 -4.04 -19.45 -11.68
C ARG A 283 -4.56 -18.75 -12.93
#